data_AF-A0A839TUB1-F1
#
_entry.id   AF-A0A839TUB1-F1
#
_cell.length_a   1.000
_cell.length_b   1.000
_cell.length_c   1.000
_cell.angle_alpha   90.00
_cell.angle_beta   90.00
_cell.angle_gamma   90.00
#
_symmetry.space_group_name_H-M   'P 1'
#
loop_
_entity.id
_entity.type
_entity.pdbx_description
1 polymer ?
#
loop_
_entity_poly.entity_id
_entity_poly.type
_entity_poly.pdbx_seq_one_letter_code
_entity_poly.pdbx_strand_id
1 'polypeptide(L)' 'MHQDLYRLVLKRVNEMDTQGFSPEKLEAAALVISWGIFGSAMLWSRNPQDHPVETMFEEVIEVLSVNLAPFWEQTAS' A
#
# COMPACT_ATOMS: atom_id res chain seq x y z
N MET A 1 -14.43 5.55 -2.48
CA MET A 1 -13.23 5.03 -3.18
C MET A 1 -11.98 5.08 -2.31
N HIS A 2 -11.35 6.23 -2.02
CA HIS A 2 -10.15 6.23 -1.15
C HIS A 2 -10.42 5.69 0.27
N GLN A 3 -11.53 6.10 0.92
CA GLN A 3 -11.89 5.60 2.26
C GLN A 3 -12.12 4.08 2.30
N ASP A 4 -12.68 3.51 1.25
CA ASP A 4 -12.93 2.07 1.16
C ASP A 4 -11.63 1.30 0.96
N LEU A 5 -10.73 1.84 0.12
CA LEU A 5 -9.37 1.33 -0.06
C LEU A 5 -8.57 1.39 1.25
N TYR A 6 -8.62 2.52 1.96
CA TYR A 6 -8.01 2.66 3.28
C TYR A 6 -8.51 1.59 4.26
N ARG A 7 -9.82 1.41 4.38
CA ARG A 7 -10.40 0.38 5.25
C ARG A 7 -9.95 -1.03 4.87
N LEU A 8 -9.86 -1.32 3.57
CA LEU A 8 -9.38 -2.62 3.08
C LEU A 8 -7.91 -2.85 3.44
N VAL A 9 -7.06 -1.85 3.22
CA VAL A 9 -5.63 -1.92 3.54
C VAL A 9 -5.43 -2.04 5.05
N LEU A 10 -6.12 -1.23 5.85
CA LEU A 10 -6.05 -1.28 7.32
C LEU A 10 -6.46 -2.66 7.85
N LYS A 11 -7.54 -3.23 7.32
CA LYS A 11 -7.95 -4.60 7.66
C LYS A 11 -6.83 -5.59 7.38
N ARG A 12 -6.17 -5.51 6.21
CA ARG A 12 -5.07 -6.42 5.88
C ARG A 12 -3.83 -6.24 6.74
N VAL A 13 -3.42 -5.00 7.00
CA VAL A 13 -2.28 -4.71 7.88
C VAL A 13 -2.53 -5.27 9.29
N ASN A 14 -3.75 -5.15 9.81
CA ASN A 14 -4.12 -5.70 11.11
C ASN A 14 -4.22 -7.25 11.15
N GLU A 15 -4.35 -7.90 10.00
CA GLU A 15 -4.36 -9.36 9.88
C GLU A 15 -2.94 -9.96 9.73
N MET A 16 -1.92 -9.12 9.53
CA MET A 16 -0.51 -9.54 9.45
C MET A 16 0.07 -9.66 10.87
N ASP A 17 1.00 -10.61 11.05
CA ASP A 17 1.78 -10.71 12.29
C ASP A 17 2.71 -9.49 12.39
N THR A 18 2.28 -8.49 13.14
CA THR A 18 2.88 -7.16 13.22
C THR A 18 3.54 -6.95 14.59
N GLN A 19 4.14 -8.00 15.14
CA GLN A 19 4.82 -7.99 16.44
C GLN A 19 5.78 -6.80 16.57
N GLY A 20 5.42 -5.85 17.44
CA GLY A 20 6.25 -4.67 17.74
C GLY A 20 5.81 -3.36 17.07
N PHE A 21 4.75 -3.36 16.26
CA PHE A 21 4.13 -2.13 15.77
C PHE A 21 2.98 -1.67 16.69
N SER A 22 2.91 -0.37 16.96
CA SER A 22 1.77 0.21 17.68
C SER A 22 0.57 0.37 16.73
N PRO A 23 -0.68 0.38 17.24
CA PRO A 23 -1.86 0.62 16.43
C PRO A 23 -1.76 1.89 15.56
N GLU A 24 -1.19 2.97 16.10
CA GLU A 24 -1.02 4.24 15.38
C GLU A 24 -0.05 4.10 14.20
N LYS A 25 1.00 3.27 14.34
CA LYS A 25 1.91 2.96 13.23
C LYS A 25 1.21 2.16 12.13
N LEU A 26 0.35 1.21 12.50
CA LEU A 26 -0.42 0.41 11.53
C LEU A 26 -1.46 1.26 10.80
N GLU A 27 -2.13 2.18 11.49
CA GLU A 27 -3.05 3.15 10.89
C GLU A 27 -2.32 4.10 9.93
N ALA A 28 -1.18 4.64 10.36
CA ALA A 28 -0.36 5.51 9.52
C ALA A 28 0.15 4.78 8.26
N ALA A 29 0.62 3.54 8.41
CA ALA A 29 1.03 2.71 7.28
C ALA A 29 -0.13 2.48 6.32
N ALA A 30 -1.29 2.05 6.81
CA ALA A 30 -2.47 1.83 5.99
C ALA A 30 -2.91 3.09 5.23
N LEU A 31 -2.82 4.26 5.86
CA LEU A 31 -3.15 5.55 5.25
C LEU A 31 -2.16 5.94 4.14
N VAL A 32 -0.85 5.77 4.38
CA VAL A 32 0.18 6.07 3.37
C VAL A 32 0.06 5.14 2.16
N ILE A 33 -0.12 3.84 2.41
CA ILE A 33 -0.31 2.85 1.34
C ILE A 33 -1.57 3.18 0.51
N SER A 34 -2.70 3.48 1.16
CA SER A 34 -3.95 3.76 0.44
C SER A 34 -3.86 5.02 -0.41
N TRP A 35 -3.16 6.06 0.08
CA TRP A 35 -2.90 7.26 -0.70
C TRP A 35 -1.93 7.02 -1.86
N GLY A 36 -0.90 6.21 -1.67
CA GLY A 36 0.04 5.83 -2.73
C GLY A 36 -0.69 5.14 -3.89
N ILE A 37 -1.47 4.10 -3.59
CA ILE A 37 -2.25 3.37 -4.60
C ILE A 37 -3.26 4.29 -5.29
N PHE A 38 -4.05 5.04 -4.51
CA PHE A 38 -5.09 5.91 -5.07
C PHE A 38 -4.49 7.05 -5.91
N GLY A 39 -3.41 7.67 -5.44
CA GLY A 39 -2.70 8.74 -6.14
C GLY A 39 -2.11 8.27 -7.46
N SER A 40 -1.44 7.12 -7.48
CA SER A 40 -0.87 6.54 -8.70
C SER A 40 -1.96 6.15 -9.70
N ALA A 41 -3.05 5.54 -9.25
CA ALA A 41 -4.19 5.23 -10.12
C ALA A 41 -4.83 6.50 -10.71
N MET A 42 -4.99 7.55 -9.89
CA MET A 42 -5.48 8.85 -10.38
C MET A 42 -4.53 9.47 -11.40
N LEU A 43 -3.23 9.43 -11.16
CA LEU A 43 -2.23 9.97 -12.08
C LEU A 43 -2.28 9.23 -13.42
N TRP A 44 -2.24 7.90 -13.40
CA TRP A 44 -2.34 7.05 -14.58
C TRP A 44 -3.63 7.29 -15.37
N SER A 45 -4.77 7.41 -14.68
CA SER A 45 -6.07 7.62 -15.34
C SER A 45 -6.16 8.91 -16.16
N ARG A 46 -5.26 9.89 -15.94
CA ARG A 46 -5.20 11.12 -16.72
C ARG A 46 -4.61 10.91 -18.11
N ASN A 47 -3.70 9.95 -18.27
CA ASN A 47 -3.15 9.60 -19.57
C ASN A 47 -2.80 8.10 -19.68
N PRO A 48 -3.82 7.22 -19.76
CA PRO A 48 -3.61 5.77 -19.78
C PRO A 48 -2.95 5.25 -21.06
N GLN A 49 -2.74 6.11 -22.06
CA GLN A 49 -2.04 5.76 -23.31
C GLN A 49 -0.52 5.92 -23.20
N ASP A 50 -0.02 6.70 -22.23
CA ASP A 50 1.41 6.94 -22.06
C ASP A 50 2.14 5.72 -21.49
N HIS A 51 1.48 4.95 -20.62
CA HIS A 51 2.05 3.72 -20.09
C HIS A 51 0.97 2.68 -19.69
N PRO A 52 1.25 1.38 -19.82
CA PRO A 52 0.34 0.32 -19.42
C PRO A 52 0.00 0.37 -17.92
N VAL A 53 -1.19 -0.13 -17.57
CA VAL A 53 -1.62 -0.22 -16.17
C VAL A 53 -0.72 -1.16 -15.37
N GLU A 54 -0.17 -2.18 -16.03
CA GLU A 54 0.77 -3.14 -15.46
C GLU A 54 2.04 -2.44 -14.97
N THR A 55 2.58 -1.49 -15.74
CA THR A 55 3.76 -0.72 -15.35
C THR A 55 3.47 0.15 -14.12
N MET A 56 2.31 0.83 -14.09
CA MET A 56 1.90 1.60 -12.90
C MET A 56 1.78 0.70 -11.66
N PHE A 57 1.19 -0.48 -11.84
CA PHE A 57 1.02 -1.44 -10.76
C PHE A 57 2.38 -1.94 -10.23
N GLU A 58 3.31 -2.30 -11.13
CA GLU A 58 4.66 -2.73 -10.77
C GLU A 58 5.40 -1.65 -9.97
N GLU A 59 5.37 -0.39 -10.42
CA GLU A 59 5.98 0.75 -9.72
C GLU A 59 5.40 0.94 -8.31
N VAL A 60 4.08 0.85 -8.18
CA VAL A 60 3.41 0.96 -6.88
C VAL A 60 3.83 -0.18 -5.96
N ILE A 61 3.84 -1.41 -6.45
CA ILE A 61 4.24 -2.57 -5.65
C ILE A 61 5.71 -2.47 -5.25
N GLU A 62 6.61 -2.06 -6.14
CA GLU A 62 8.03 -1.90 -5.82
C GLU A 62 8.25 -0.90 -4.67
N VAL A 63 7.63 0.29 -4.76
CA VAL A 63 7.71 1.31 -3.71
C VAL A 63 7.11 0.80 -2.40
N LEU A 64 5.96 0.13 -2.47
CA LEU A 64 5.33 -0.43 -1.29
C LEU A 64 6.19 -1.53 -0.66
N SER A 65 6.74 -2.46 -1.44
CA SER A 65 7.59 -3.53 -0.93
C SER A 65 8.83 -3.01 -0.22
N VAL A 66 9.49 -1.98 -0.74
CA VAL A 66 10.66 -1.37 -0.07
C VAL A 66 10.29 -0.75 1.27
N ASN A 67 9.18 -0.02 1.32
CA ASN A 67 8.74 0.67 2.54
C ASN A 67 8.03 -0.27 3.54
N LEU A 68 7.52 -1.40 3.06
CA LEU A 68 6.83 -2.39 3.87
C LEU A 68 7.72 -3.56 4.28
N ALA A 69 8.94 -3.70 3.76
CA ALA A 69 9.86 -4.78 4.13
C ALA A 69 9.93 -5.09 5.64
N PRO A 70 9.98 -4.08 6.55
CA PRO A 70 9.98 -4.33 8.00
C PRO A 70 8.72 -5.04 8.54
N PHE A 71 7.58 -4.93 7.84
CA PHE A 71 6.33 -5.62 8.20
C PHE A 71 6.24 -7.03 7.60
N TRP A 72 7.01 -7.33 6.56
CA TRP A 72 6.98 -8.62 5.86
C TRP A 72 8.03 -9.58 6.42
N GLU A 73 9.23 -9.09 6.75
CA GLU A 73 10.34 -9.90 7.27
C GLU A 73 10.06 -10.51 8.66
N GLN A 74 9.14 -9.94 9.44
CA GLN A 74 8.73 -10.50 10.74
C GLN A 74 7.80 -11.72 10.63
N THR A 75 7.21 -11.98 9.46
CA THR A 75 6.35 -13.16 9.24
C THR A 75 7.13 -14.42 8.86
N ALA A 76 8.44 -14.32 8.64
CA ALA A 76 9.29 -15.42 8.16
C ALA A 76 10.12 -16.11 9.27
N SER A 77 9.85 -15.85 10.55
CA SER A 77 10.58 -16.45 11.67
C SER A 77 9.74 -17.39 12.53
#